data_AF-A0A9W7YFI4-F1
#
_entry.id   AF-A0A9W7YFI4-F1
#
_cell.length_a   1.000
_cell.length_b   1.000
_cell.length_c   1.000
_cell.angle_alpha   90.00
_cell.angle_beta   90.00
_cell.angle_gamma   90.00
#
_symmetry.space_group_name_H-M   'P 1'
#
loop_
_entity.id
_entity.type
_entity.pdbx_description
1 polymer ?
#
loop_
_entity_poly.entity_id
_entity_poly.type
_entity_poly.pdbx_seq_one_letter_code
_entity_poly.pdbx_strand_id
1 'polypeptide(L)' 'MSAIDPLTVPFLHSCERCRQKKRRCSGDKPACAWCRDHNISCRYRRTLRFNKQLEQ' A
#
# COMPACT_ATOMS: atom_id res chain seq x y z
N MET A 1 12.02 -18.41 15.04
CA MET A 1 11.57 -17.00 14.93
C MET A 1 11.98 -16.51 13.55
N SER A 2 11.10 -16.57 12.57
CA SER A 2 11.43 -16.11 11.21
C SER A 2 11.42 -14.59 11.21
N ALA A 3 12.61 -13.99 11.10
CA ALA A 3 12.75 -12.55 10.89
C ALA A 3 11.95 -12.17 9.65
N ILE A 4 10.91 -11.37 9.81
CA ILE A 4 10.19 -10.79 8.67
C ILE A 4 11.13 -9.76 8.08
N ASP A 5 11.85 -10.14 7.03
CA ASP A 5 12.69 -9.22 6.30
C ASP A 5 11.80 -8.09 5.72
N PRO A 6 12.07 -6.80 6.03
CA PRO A 6 11.21 -5.69 5.65
C PRO A 6 11.06 -5.49 4.13
N LEU A 7 11.87 -6.18 3.33
CA LEU A 7 11.76 -6.19 1.86
C LEU A 7 10.75 -7.23 1.36
N THR A 8 10.39 -8.24 2.15
CA THR A 8 9.45 -9.30 1.76
C THR A 8 7.99 -8.94 2.00
N VAL A 9 7.70 -7.87 2.76
CA VAL A 9 6.33 -7.45 3.05
C VAL A 9 5.69 -6.87 1.77
N PRO A 10 4.66 -7.54 1.20
CA PRO A 10 4.07 -7.09 -0.04
C PRO A 10 3.39 -5.73 0.13
N PHE A 11 3.60 -4.85 -0.85
CA PHE A 11 2.82 -3.62 -0.95
C PHE A 11 1.34 -3.96 -1.18
N LEU A 12 0.45 -3.18 -0.57
CA LEU A 12 -0.96 -3.29 -0.86
C LEU A 12 -1.20 -3.01 -2.35
N HIS A 13 -2.08 -3.79 -2.96
CA HIS A 13 -2.51 -3.59 -4.34
C HIS A 13 -3.13 -2.20 -4.57
N SER A 14 -3.73 -1.61 -3.54
CA SER A 14 -4.31 -0.27 -3.57
C SER A 14 -3.44 0.74 -2.84
N CYS A 15 -3.26 1.92 -3.43
CA CYS A 15 -2.62 3.05 -2.76
C CYS A 15 -3.45 3.55 -1.57
N GLU A 16 -2.81 4.25 -0.63
CA GLU A 16 -3.43 4.76 0.61
C GLU A 16 -4.64 5.65 0.31
N ARG A 17 -4.55 6.48 -0.73
CA ARG A 17 -5.61 7.40 -1.12
C ARG A 17 -6.83 6.68 -1.65
N CYS A 18 -6.63 5.71 -2.55
CA CYS A 18 -7.71 4.90 -3.08
C CYS A 18 -8.38 4.07 -1.98
N ARG A 19 -7.58 3.53 -1.05
CA ARG A 19 -8.07 2.79 0.11
C ARG A 19 -8.90 3.66 1.05
N GLN A 20 -8.43 4.85 1.44
CA GLN A 20 -9.18 5.78 2.29
C GLN A 20 -10.50 6.22 1.63
N LYS A 21 -10.46 6.53 0.34
CA LYS A 21 -11.64 6.94 -0.43
C LYS A 21 -12.51 5.76 -0.87
N LYS A 22 -12.17 4.52 -0.49
CA LYS A 22 -12.84 3.27 -0.89
C LYS A 22 -13.15 3.19 -2.38
N ARG A 23 -12.22 3.66 -3.21
CA ARG A 23 -12.35 3.71 -4.67
C ARG A 23 -11.45 2.67 -5.33
N ARG A 24 -11.78 2.33 -6.58
CA ARG A 24 -10.96 1.43 -7.39
C ARG A 24 -9.55 2.01 -7.60
N CYS A 25 -8.53 1.21 -7.30
CA CYS A 25 -7.14 1.53 -7.55
C CYS A 25 -6.63 0.66 -8.71
N SER A 26 -5.96 1.26 -9.68
CA SER A 26 -5.41 0.52 -10.83
C SER A 26 -4.16 -0.30 -10.49
N GLY A 27 -3.48 -0.01 -9.37
CA GLY A 27 -2.25 -0.72 -8.98
C GLY A 27 -0.99 -0.34 -9.78
N ASP A 28 -1.11 0.50 -10.81
CA ASP A 28 0.02 1.01 -11.59
C ASP A 28 1.11 1.68 -10.73
N LYS A 29 2.37 1.40 -11.06
CA LYS A 29 3.56 2.00 -10.43
C LYS A 29 4.26 2.89 -11.48
N PRO A 30 4.68 4.13 -11.14
CA PRO A 30 4.82 4.69 -9.79
C PRO A 30 3.54 5.25 -9.16
N ALA A 31 2.49 5.53 -9.95
CA ALA A 31 1.23 6.07 -9.47
C ALA A 31 0.04 5.40 -10.17
N CYS A 32 -1.05 5.14 -9.43
CA CYS A 32 -2.26 4.62 -10.04
C CYS A 32 -2.86 5.64 -11.03
N ALA A 33 -3.63 5.15 -12.02
CA ALA A 33 -4.19 5.99 -13.08
C ALA A 33 -4.91 7.24 -12.54
N TRP A 34 -5.67 7.09 -11.46
CA TRP A 34 -6.39 8.21 -10.84
C TRP A 34 -5.45 9.23 -10.18
N CYS A 35 -4.44 8.78 -9.44
CA CYS A 35 -3.47 9.70 -8.84
C CYS A 35 -2.64 10.42 -9.90
N ARG A 36 -2.31 9.73 -11.00
CA ARG A 36 -1.60 10.31 -12.14
C ARG A 36 -2.41 11.39 -12.84
N ASP A 37 -3.69 11.10 -13.12
CA ASP A 37 -4.62 12.03 -13.77
C ASP A 37 -4.84 13.31 -12.95
N HIS A 38 -5.02 13.16 -11.65
CA HIS A 38 -5.19 14.30 -10.73
C HIS A 38 -3.88 14.94 -10.26
N ASN A 39 -2.73 14.47 -10.76
CA ASN A 39 -1.40 14.94 -10.38
C ASN A 39 -1.18 14.99 -8.85
N ILE A 40 -1.69 13.99 -8.12
CA ILE A 40 -1.56 13.90 -6.66
C ILE A 40 -0.58 12.82 -6.23
N SER A 41 -0.03 12.99 -5.04
CA SER A 41 0.90 12.02 -4.44
C SER A 41 0.26 10.65 -4.23
N CYS A 42 0.75 9.65 -4.96
CA CYS A 42 0.35 8.25 -4.81
C CYS A 42 1.34 7.54 -3.87
N ARG A 43 0.86 7.09 -2.70
CA ARG A 43 1.66 6.29 -1.77
C ARG A 43 1.04 4.91 -1.61
N TYR A 44 1.84 3.87 -1.84
CA TYR A 44 1.46 2.49 -1.57
C TYR A 44 1.98 2.09 -0.19
N ARG A 45 1.06 1.75 0.73
CA ARG A 45 1.44 1.22 2.05
C ARG A 45 1.75 -0.26 1.95
N ARG A 46 2.72 -0.72 2.74
CA ARG A 46 2.91 -2.15 3.02
C ARG A 46 1.79 -2.64 3.94
N THR A 47 1.26 -3.83 3.67
CA THR A 47 0.23 -4.42 4.55
C THR A 47 0.89 -5.01 5.79
N LEU A 48 0.47 -4.51 6.95
CA LEU A 48 0.89 -5.03 8.24
C LEU A 48 0.00 -6.20 8.70
N ARG A 49 -0.66 -6.94 7.80
CA ARG A 49 -1.40 -8.16 8.23
C ARG A 49 -0.48 -9.23 8.84
N PHE A 50 0.83 -9.04 8.78
CA PHE A 50 1.84 -9.78 9.57
C PHE A 50 2.19 -9.13 10.92
N ASN A 51 1.82 -7.87 11.21
CA ASN A 51 2.06 -7.21 12.51
C ASN A 51 0.96 -7.47 13.56
N LYS A 52 0.35 -8.64 13.62
CA LYS A 52 -0.40 -8.99 14.85
C LYS A 52 0.53 -9.35 16.03
N GLN A 53 1.83 -9.00 15.95
CA GLN A 53 2.87 -9.30 16.94
C GLN A 53 3.76 -8.10 17.30
N LEU A 54 3.44 -6.87 16.89
CA LEU A 54 4.24 -5.67 17.24
C LEU A 54 3.49 -4.68 18.15
N GLU A 55 2.45 -5.13 18.83
CA GLU A 55 1.89 -4.45 20.00
C GLU A 55 1.80 -5.49 21.13
N GLN A 56 2.88 -5.57 21.93
CA GLN A 56 2.84 -6.07 23.31
C GLN A 56 2.48 -4.89 24.20
#